data_AF-A0A402B0D3-F1
#
_entry.id   AF-A0A402B0D3-F1
#
_cell.length_a   1.000
_cell.length_b   1.000
_cell.length_c   1.000
_cell.angle_alpha   90.00
_cell.angle_beta   90.00
_cell.angle_gamma   90.00
#
_symmetry.space_group_name_H-M   'P 1'
#
loop_
_entity.id
_entity.type
_entity.pdbx_description
1 polymer ?
#
loop_
_entity_poly.entity_id
_entity_poly.type
_entity_poly.pdbx_seq_one_letter_code
_entity_poly.pdbx_strand_id
1 'polypeptide(L)'
;MTNFMTIVANAGGVLGYIMVALISLINIRFLSYFHSFFFHWSRYRQRENVTTADLQRLPMPFIKIQITTRGSPGSTEVIRRGIEYIMRLAREAPTFYGHYLSIEVVTEAEEQKHQFEREFVSYPVPVSVIVLPKDYQTPGGTQLKARGLHYMVELRRQGFNRKNGRTVIVHYDEESVMEPLELRRLFRFLALTDKKLTEGPIYYPLEYQDASIICRAMEANRPIGCFECREVMEKGVPLHLHGSNLVIDEALENELGWDIGNLDGQPFIAEDYVFGVNAYLRYGSSIFGWHGSAMLEQPPFSFKSAFRQRYRWIIGVLQGMEMMKRMPTFYQIPRKLRFQLTWGTRYRISTFALGLPAGVISVLYLLVQYVQFLLGHHMAPPLSLVLMFWMILAGFLWLNSIFIGAWYNISNILRLPLSEAIAEMGKVILVAPIAGIMESSAAFWAVVQWIRGNRRVTWKPTPKTVAADKVSIRAEGAQ
;
A
#
# COMPACT_ATOMS: atom_id res chain seq x y z
N MET A 1 -32.26 -12.36 40.37
CA MET A 1 -32.45 -11.95 38.96
C MET A 1 -32.36 -10.44 38.80
N THR A 2 -32.96 -9.61 39.66
CA THR A 2 -32.98 -8.14 39.56
C THR A 2 -31.58 -7.49 39.49
N ASN A 3 -30.62 -7.91 40.32
CA ASN A 3 -29.25 -7.36 40.29
C ASN A 3 -28.50 -7.68 39.00
N PHE A 4 -28.66 -8.90 38.46
CA PHE A 4 -28.04 -9.29 37.20
C PHE A 4 -28.58 -8.44 36.03
N MET A 5 -29.88 -8.16 36.03
CA MET A 5 -30.51 -7.36 34.98
C MET A 5 -30.06 -5.89 35.00
N THR A 6 -29.94 -5.28 36.17
CA THR A 6 -29.40 -3.91 36.30
C THR A 6 -27.96 -3.83 35.80
N ILE A 7 -27.15 -4.87 36.06
CA ILE A 7 -25.78 -4.96 35.55
C ILE A 7 -25.77 -5.03 34.01
N VAL A 8 -26.63 -5.85 33.40
CA VAL A 8 -26.73 -5.99 31.94
C VAL A 8 -27.19 -4.70 31.26
N ALA A 9 -28.17 -4.00 31.82
CA ALA A 9 -28.64 -2.71 31.30
C ALA A 9 -27.55 -1.63 31.38
N ASN A 10 -26.87 -1.52 32.53
CA ASN A 10 -25.77 -0.58 32.71
C ASN A 10 -24.59 -0.88 31.79
N ALA A 11 -24.27 -2.17 31.59
CA ALA A 11 -23.24 -2.60 30.65
C ALA A 11 -23.58 -2.18 29.21
N GLY A 12 -24.84 -2.31 28.78
CA GLY A 12 -25.29 -1.85 27.46
C GLY A 12 -25.08 -0.34 27.24
N GLY A 13 -25.40 0.49 28.23
CA GLY A 13 -25.17 1.94 28.17
C GLY A 13 -23.69 2.29 28.07
N VAL A 14 -22.86 1.72 28.95
CA VAL A 14 -21.40 1.96 28.96
C VAL A 14 -20.75 1.51 27.65
N LEU A 15 -21.06 0.30 27.17
CA LEU A 15 -20.56 -0.22 25.90
C LEU A 15 -20.97 0.67 24.72
N GLY A 16 -22.20 1.20 24.73
CA GLY A 16 -22.67 2.13 23.71
C GLY A 16 -21.82 3.40 23.63
N TYR A 17 -21.53 4.05 24.75
CA TYR A 17 -20.69 5.26 24.76
C TYR A 17 -19.24 4.99 24.38
N ILE A 18 -18.66 3.86 24.83
CA ILE A 18 -17.31 3.46 24.43
C ILE A 18 -17.25 3.21 22.92
N MET A 19 -18.22 2.48 22.37
CA MET A 19 -18.34 2.21 20.94
C MET A 19 -18.40 3.52 20.14
N VAL A 20 -19.24 4.47 20.55
CA VAL A 20 -19.36 5.80 19.93
C VAL A 20 -18.01 6.52 19.96
N ALA A 21 -17.31 6.54 21.09
CA ALA A 21 -16.01 7.22 21.19
C ALA A 21 -14.98 6.61 20.23
N LEU A 22 -14.86 5.28 20.18
CA LEU A 22 -13.92 4.58 19.29
C LEU A 22 -14.24 4.81 17.82
N ILE A 23 -15.52 4.67 17.43
CA ILE A 23 -15.95 4.86 16.04
C ILE A 23 -15.80 6.33 15.63
N SER A 24 -16.05 7.28 16.53
CA SER A 24 -15.83 8.71 16.27
C SER A 24 -14.38 9.01 15.88
N LEU A 25 -13.41 8.42 16.60
CA LEU A 25 -11.99 8.59 16.29
C LEU A 25 -11.63 8.04 14.91
N ILE A 26 -12.22 6.92 14.50
CA ILE A 26 -12.01 6.35 13.16
C ILE A 26 -12.71 7.22 12.10
N ASN A 27 -13.93 7.68 12.38
CA ASN A 27 -14.78 8.38 11.42
C ASN A 27 -14.24 9.74 10.99
N ILE A 28 -13.51 10.44 11.87
CA ILE A 28 -12.81 11.69 11.50
C ILE A 28 -11.86 11.46 10.30
N ARG A 29 -11.19 10.30 10.23
CA ARG A 29 -10.33 9.95 9.09
C ARG A 29 -11.15 9.64 7.84
N PHE A 30 -12.28 8.95 7.97
CA PHE A 30 -13.21 8.75 6.84
C PHE A 30 -13.73 10.07 6.27
N LEU A 31 -14.04 11.06 7.09
CA LEU A 31 -14.43 12.38 6.60
C LEU A 31 -13.36 13.00 5.69
N SER A 32 -12.07 12.83 6.00
CA SER A 32 -10.98 13.28 5.12
C SER A 32 -10.99 12.55 3.77
N TYR A 33 -11.21 11.23 3.78
CA TYR A 33 -11.27 10.45 2.54
C TYR A 33 -12.42 10.89 1.66
N PHE A 34 -13.61 11.04 2.23
CA PHE A 34 -14.81 11.41 1.49
C PHE A 34 -14.79 12.88 1.07
N HIS A 35 -14.16 13.76 1.85
CA HIS A 35 -13.89 15.12 1.40
C HIS A 35 -12.97 15.12 0.16
N SER A 36 -11.89 14.34 0.17
CA SER A 36 -11.00 14.15 -0.98
C SER A 36 -11.75 13.52 -2.17
N PHE A 37 -12.61 12.52 -1.91
CA PHE A 37 -13.43 11.87 -2.92
C PHE A 37 -14.43 12.84 -3.57
N PHE A 38 -15.31 13.49 -2.82
CA PHE A 38 -16.37 14.32 -3.41
C PHE A 38 -15.83 15.59 -4.07
N PHE A 39 -14.84 16.25 -3.46
CA PHE A 39 -14.40 17.57 -3.93
C PHE A 39 -13.15 17.53 -4.81
N HIS A 40 -12.43 16.41 -4.85
CA HIS A 40 -11.14 16.32 -5.54
C HIS A 40 -10.94 15.03 -6.34
N TRP A 41 -12.00 14.28 -6.65
CA TRP A 41 -11.89 13.04 -7.43
C TRP A 41 -11.22 13.21 -8.80
N SER A 42 -11.37 14.37 -9.44
CA SER A 42 -10.74 14.65 -10.74
C SER A 42 -9.22 14.67 -10.66
N ARG A 43 -8.66 15.00 -9.48
CA ARG A 43 -7.22 15.01 -9.21
C ARG A 43 -6.68 13.64 -8.79
N TYR A 44 -7.57 12.71 -8.43
CA TYR A 44 -7.18 11.38 -7.96
C TYR A 44 -6.73 10.47 -9.10
N ARG A 45 -7.36 10.58 -10.29
CA ARG A 45 -7.03 9.77 -11.46
C ARG A 45 -6.79 10.63 -12.69
N GLN A 46 -5.75 10.30 -13.44
CA GLN A 46 -5.59 10.77 -14.81
C GLN A 46 -6.58 10.02 -15.69
N ARG A 47 -7.55 10.72 -16.26
CA ARG A 47 -8.59 10.14 -17.13
C ARG A 47 -8.42 10.50 -18.60
N GLU A 48 -7.47 11.38 -18.94
CA GLU A 48 -7.15 11.75 -20.32
C GLU A 48 -6.82 10.50 -21.15
N ASN A 49 -7.29 10.45 -22.40
CA ASN A 49 -6.87 9.42 -23.34
C ASN A 49 -5.56 9.88 -23.98
N VAL A 50 -4.44 9.31 -23.55
CA VAL A 50 -3.10 9.69 -24.02
C VAL A 50 -2.66 8.69 -25.08
N THR A 51 -2.29 9.19 -26.26
CA THR A 51 -1.74 8.37 -27.35
C THR A 51 -0.22 8.46 -27.40
N THR A 52 0.43 7.51 -28.07
CA THR A 52 1.88 7.57 -28.31
C THR A 52 2.29 8.78 -29.14
N ALA A 53 1.44 9.22 -30.08
CA ALA A 53 1.69 10.44 -30.85
C ALA A 53 1.70 11.69 -29.96
N ASP A 54 0.93 11.72 -28.87
CA ASP A 54 0.98 12.82 -27.91
C ASP A 54 2.31 12.84 -27.15
N LEU A 55 2.82 11.67 -26.76
CA LEU A 55 4.11 11.55 -26.07
C LEU A 55 5.30 11.94 -26.95
N GLN A 56 5.24 11.61 -28.25
CA GLN A 56 6.30 11.97 -29.21
C GLN A 56 6.50 13.48 -29.37
N ARG A 57 5.51 14.30 -28.98
CA ARG A 57 5.58 15.77 -29.03
C ARG A 57 6.12 16.38 -27.73
N LEU A 58 6.41 15.56 -26.72
CA LEU A 58 6.85 16.01 -25.40
C LEU A 58 8.37 15.81 -25.22
N PRO A 59 9.01 16.63 -24.37
CA PRO A 59 10.40 16.42 -23.97
C PRO A 59 10.48 15.25 -22.98
N MET A 60 10.44 14.03 -23.52
CA MET A 60 10.40 12.81 -22.70
C MET A 60 11.67 12.64 -21.86
N PRO A 61 11.55 12.42 -20.53
CA PRO A 61 12.66 11.91 -19.74
C PRO A 61 12.92 10.45 -20.11
N PHE A 62 14.10 9.96 -19.78
CA PHE A 62 14.34 8.51 -19.82
C PHE A 62 13.68 7.86 -18.60
N ILE A 63 13.00 6.74 -18.80
CA ILE A 63 12.23 6.04 -17.78
C ILE A 63 12.82 4.65 -17.57
N LYS A 64 13.18 4.36 -16.32
CA LYS A 64 13.63 3.04 -15.88
C LYS A 64 12.52 2.40 -15.06
N ILE A 65 12.03 1.24 -15.45
CA ILE A 65 11.13 0.46 -14.59
C ILE A 65 11.99 -0.54 -13.82
N GLN A 66 12.08 -0.35 -12.49
CA GLN A 66 12.85 -1.24 -11.63
C GLN A 66 11.94 -2.21 -10.90
N ILE A 67 12.26 -3.50 -10.99
CA ILE A 67 11.62 -4.59 -10.25
C ILE A 67 12.66 -5.17 -9.29
N THR A 68 12.36 -5.26 -7.99
CA THR A 68 13.27 -5.84 -7.00
C THR A 68 12.66 -7.06 -6.35
N THR A 69 13.36 -8.20 -6.45
CA THR A 69 12.87 -9.52 -6.05
C THR A 69 13.91 -10.28 -5.23
N ARG A 70 13.44 -11.13 -4.32
CA ARG A 70 14.28 -12.13 -3.65
C ARG A 70 14.34 -13.47 -4.41
N GLY A 71 13.67 -13.58 -5.56
CA GLY A 71 13.49 -14.83 -6.28
C GLY A 71 12.62 -15.83 -5.54
N SER A 72 11.55 -15.36 -4.87
CA SER A 72 10.66 -16.24 -4.11
C SER A 72 9.83 -17.15 -5.05
N PRO A 73 9.34 -18.33 -4.59
CA PRO A 73 8.51 -19.19 -5.42
C PRO A 73 7.29 -18.44 -5.99
N GLY A 74 7.08 -18.54 -7.30
CA GLY A 74 6.02 -17.83 -8.01
C GLY A 74 6.37 -16.40 -8.46
N SER A 75 7.54 -15.86 -8.05
CA SER A 75 7.94 -14.50 -8.43
C SER A 75 8.26 -14.37 -9.92
N THR A 76 8.82 -15.42 -10.54
CA THR A 76 9.18 -15.40 -11.96
C THR A 76 7.97 -15.15 -12.85
N GLU A 77 6.85 -15.82 -12.57
CA GLU A 77 5.63 -15.76 -13.35
C GLU A 77 4.97 -14.38 -13.27
N VAL A 78 4.94 -13.79 -12.08
CA VAL A 78 4.33 -12.48 -11.87
C VAL A 78 5.19 -11.34 -12.44
N ILE A 79 6.52 -11.46 -12.35
CA ILE A 79 7.47 -10.51 -12.95
C ILE A 79 7.36 -10.57 -14.48
N ARG A 80 7.32 -11.78 -15.06
CA ARG A 80 7.09 -11.98 -16.51
C ARG A 80 5.82 -11.25 -16.94
N ARG A 81 4.71 -11.44 -16.23
CA ARG A 81 3.46 -10.73 -16.52
C ARG A 81 3.66 -9.21 -16.51
N GLY A 82 4.32 -8.64 -15.50
CA GLY A 82 4.62 -7.21 -15.45
C GLY A 82 5.41 -6.71 -16.67
N ILE A 83 6.47 -7.43 -17.04
CA ILE A 83 7.28 -7.13 -18.22
C ILE A 83 6.43 -7.21 -19.50
N GLU A 84 5.60 -8.23 -19.66
CA GLU A 84 4.71 -8.37 -20.83
C GLU A 84 3.77 -7.17 -21.03
N TYR A 85 3.23 -6.59 -19.95
CA TYR A 85 2.38 -5.39 -20.04
C TYR A 85 3.16 -4.17 -20.55
N ILE A 86 4.40 -4.00 -20.09
CA ILE A 86 5.30 -2.96 -20.58
C ILE A 86 5.62 -3.21 -22.07
N MET A 87 5.80 -4.47 -22.46
CA MET A 87 6.09 -4.83 -23.84
C MET A 87 4.90 -4.67 -24.77
N ARG A 88 3.66 -4.83 -24.29
CA ARG A 88 2.45 -4.49 -25.06
C ARG A 88 2.45 -3.02 -25.46
N LEU A 89 2.79 -2.11 -24.54
CA LEU A 89 2.98 -0.69 -24.85
C LEU A 89 4.12 -0.51 -25.86
N ALA A 90 5.28 -1.11 -25.60
CA ALA A 90 6.47 -0.90 -26.42
C ALA A 90 6.27 -1.32 -27.89
N ARG A 91 5.49 -2.37 -28.14
CA ARG A 91 5.16 -2.84 -29.50
C ARG A 91 4.34 -1.84 -30.32
N GLU A 92 3.64 -0.90 -29.69
CA GLU A 92 2.87 0.14 -30.41
C GLU A 92 3.80 1.13 -31.15
N ALA A 93 4.98 1.40 -30.60
CA ALA A 93 6.01 2.23 -31.23
C ALA A 93 7.42 1.81 -30.78
N PRO A 94 7.97 0.70 -31.33
CA PRO A 94 9.22 0.08 -30.87
C PRO A 94 10.40 1.04 -30.78
N THR A 95 10.61 1.87 -31.80
CA THR A 95 11.72 2.83 -31.85
C THR A 95 11.60 3.91 -30.78
N PHE A 96 10.38 4.41 -30.53
CA PHE A 96 10.15 5.46 -29.55
C PHE A 96 10.33 4.93 -28.13
N TYR A 97 9.66 3.84 -27.78
CA TYR A 97 9.77 3.27 -26.44
C TYR A 97 11.16 2.68 -26.19
N GLY A 98 11.78 2.03 -27.18
CA GLY A 98 13.16 1.53 -27.06
C GLY A 98 14.20 2.64 -26.83
N HIS A 99 13.90 3.89 -27.22
CA HIS A 99 14.76 5.03 -26.96
C HIS A 99 14.60 5.63 -25.55
N TYR A 100 13.39 5.60 -24.99
CA TYR A 100 13.06 6.29 -23.73
C TYR A 100 12.78 5.38 -22.54
N LEU A 101 12.73 4.06 -22.72
CA LEU A 101 12.32 3.10 -21.69
C LEU A 101 13.35 1.98 -21.53
N SER A 102 13.62 1.57 -20.29
CA SER A 102 14.31 0.31 -19.98
C SER A 102 13.70 -0.37 -18.77
N ILE A 103 13.94 -1.67 -18.64
CA ILE A 103 13.55 -2.46 -17.47
C ILE A 103 14.80 -2.97 -16.77
N GLU A 104 14.83 -2.85 -15.44
CA GLU A 104 15.91 -3.31 -14.59
C GLU A 104 15.33 -4.27 -13.54
N VAL A 105 15.71 -5.54 -13.60
CA VAL A 105 15.30 -6.56 -12.63
C VAL A 105 16.46 -6.85 -11.70
N VAL A 106 16.28 -6.60 -10.41
CA VAL A 106 17.27 -6.89 -9.36
C VAL A 106 16.81 -8.13 -8.63
N THR A 107 17.58 -9.20 -8.68
CA THR A 107 17.20 -10.50 -8.11
C THR A 107 18.26 -11.12 -7.22
N GLU A 108 17.84 -11.84 -6.18
CA GLU A 108 18.71 -12.73 -5.41
C GLU A 108 18.84 -14.15 -6.03
N ALA A 109 18.12 -14.43 -7.13
CA ALA A 109 18.10 -15.73 -7.79
C ALA A 109 18.76 -15.71 -9.18
N GLU A 110 19.92 -16.35 -9.30
CA GLU A 110 20.69 -16.46 -10.55
C GLU A 110 19.88 -17.13 -11.69
N GLU A 111 19.05 -18.12 -11.36
CA GLU A 111 18.21 -18.81 -12.34
C GLU A 111 17.24 -17.86 -13.06
N GLN A 112 16.71 -16.85 -12.35
CA GLN A 112 15.83 -15.83 -12.94
C GLN A 112 16.57 -14.96 -13.94
N LYS A 113 17.86 -14.66 -13.69
CA LYS A 113 18.69 -13.94 -14.64
C LYS A 113 18.80 -14.69 -15.96
N HIS A 114 19.24 -15.94 -15.91
CA HIS A 114 19.37 -16.74 -17.12
C HIS A 114 18.04 -16.93 -17.86
N GLN A 115 16.94 -17.04 -17.13
CA GLN A 115 15.62 -17.15 -17.74
C GLN A 115 15.21 -15.87 -18.47
N PHE A 116 15.26 -14.72 -17.79
CA PHE A 116 14.81 -13.44 -18.35
C PHE A 116 15.74 -12.89 -19.43
N GLU A 117 17.06 -13.08 -19.33
CA GLU A 117 18.00 -12.69 -20.38
C GLU A 117 17.73 -13.45 -21.68
N ARG A 118 17.39 -14.75 -21.61
CA ARG A 118 17.01 -15.54 -22.79
C ARG A 118 15.63 -15.14 -23.33
N GLU A 119 14.68 -14.92 -22.43
CA GLU A 119 13.28 -14.67 -22.79
C GLU A 119 13.09 -13.28 -23.43
N PHE A 120 13.80 -12.25 -22.96
CA PHE A 120 13.58 -10.87 -23.37
C PHE A 120 14.65 -10.29 -24.31
N VAL A 121 15.60 -11.09 -24.81
CA VAL A 121 16.70 -10.64 -25.67
C VAL A 121 16.26 -9.89 -26.94
N SER A 122 15.12 -10.28 -27.53
CA SER A 122 14.62 -9.76 -28.81
C SER A 122 13.56 -8.66 -28.66
N TYR A 123 13.34 -8.17 -27.44
CA TYR A 123 12.27 -7.22 -27.16
C TYR A 123 12.69 -5.78 -27.49
N PRO A 124 11.71 -4.92 -27.85
CA PRO A 124 12.00 -3.54 -28.28
C PRO A 124 12.52 -2.65 -27.14
N VAL A 125 12.36 -3.06 -25.89
CA VAL A 125 12.83 -2.34 -24.71
C VAL A 125 13.92 -3.18 -24.04
N PRO A 126 15.09 -2.59 -23.74
CA PRO A 126 16.17 -3.32 -23.09
C PRO A 126 15.76 -3.75 -21.68
N VAL A 127 15.98 -5.04 -21.38
CA VAL A 127 15.79 -5.63 -20.06
C VAL A 127 17.16 -6.03 -19.52
N SER A 128 17.57 -5.40 -18.41
CA SER A 128 18.79 -5.77 -17.69
C SER A 128 18.43 -6.53 -16.43
N VAL A 129 19.09 -7.67 -16.21
CA VAL A 129 18.86 -8.49 -15.01
C VAL A 129 20.14 -8.56 -14.19
N ILE A 130 20.08 -8.01 -12.99
CA ILE A 130 21.19 -7.85 -12.08
C ILE A 130 20.98 -8.83 -10.93
N VAL A 131 21.95 -9.72 -10.75
CA VAL A 131 21.97 -10.60 -9.58
C VAL A 131 22.69 -9.89 -8.46
N LEU A 132 22.01 -9.76 -7.33
CA LEU A 132 22.54 -9.18 -6.11
C LEU A 132 23.58 -10.15 -5.51
N PRO A 133 24.88 -9.78 -5.43
CA PRO A 133 25.90 -10.68 -4.91
C PRO A 133 25.55 -11.12 -3.49
N LYS A 134 25.76 -12.39 -3.13
CA LYS A 134 25.35 -12.93 -1.82
C LYS A 134 26.10 -12.28 -0.65
N ASP A 135 27.33 -11.88 -0.90
CA ASP A 135 28.28 -11.27 0.03
C ASP A 135 28.20 -9.74 0.08
N TYR A 136 27.46 -9.11 -0.83
CA TYR A 136 27.28 -7.65 -0.81
C TYR A 136 26.65 -7.18 0.49
N GLN A 137 27.26 -6.18 1.14
CA GLN A 137 26.74 -5.53 2.34
C GLN A 137 26.71 -4.03 2.08
N THR A 138 25.60 -3.38 2.42
CA THR A 138 25.57 -1.92 2.37
C THR A 138 26.40 -1.36 3.54
N PRO A 139 26.98 -0.15 3.41
CA PRO A 139 27.75 0.47 4.49
C PRO A 139 27.02 0.55 5.84
N GLY A 140 25.72 0.80 5.83
CA GLY A 140 24.86 0.87 7.01
C GLY A 140 24.30 -0.46 7.50
N GLY A 141 24.62 -1.58 6.83
CA GLY A 141 24.11 -2.91 7.18
C GLY A 141 22.61 -3.09 6.87
N THR A 142 22.12 -2.41 5.84
CA THR A 142 20.76 -2.54 5.32
C THR A 142 20.54 -3.93 4.73
N GLN A 143 19.35 -4.48 4.95
CA GLN A 143 18.96 -5.83 4.52
C GLN A 143 17.66 -5.80 3.71
N LEU A 144 17.17 -6.98 3.32
CA LEU A 144 15.88 -7.17 2.63
C LEU A 144 15.81 -6.38 1.31
N LYS A 145 14.62 -5.91 0.92
CA LYS A 145 14.38 -5.20 -0.36
C LYS A 145 15.28 -3.96 -0.51
N ALA A 146 15.45 -3.19 0.56
CA ALA A 146 16.29 -1.98 0.59
C ALA A 146 17.76 -2.25 0.21
N ARG A 147 18.30 -3.43 0.51
CA ARG A 147 19.65 -3.84 0.10
C ARG A 147 19.78 -3.94 -1.41
N GLY A 148 18.81 -4.56 -2.08
CA GLY A 148 18.78 -4.65 -3.54
C GLY A 148 18.56 -3.29 -4.21
N LEU A 149 17.68 -2.46 -3.62
CA LEU A 149 17.48 -1.09 -4.06
C LEU A 149 18.77 -0.26 -3.94
N HIS A 150 19.52 -0.40 -2.84
CA HIS A 150 20.76 0.35 -2.64
C HIS A 150 21.89 -0.10 -3.58
N TYR A 151 22.00 -1.41 -3.82
CA TYR A 151 22.97 -1.92 -4.78
C TYR A 151 22.78 -1.33 -6.18
N MET A 152 21.54 -1.18 -6.63
CA MET A 152 21.26 -0.50 -7.90
C MET A 152 21.67 0.97 -7.91
N VAL A 153 21.45 1.67 -6.80
CA VAL A 153 21.93 3.06 -6.66
C VAL A 153 23.45 3.13 -6.79
N GLU A 154 24.20 2.21 -6.18
CA GLU A 154 25.66 2.18 -6.31
C GLU A 154 26.12 1.87 -7.74
N LEU A 155 25.48 0.92 -8.43
CA LEU A 155 25.76 0.65 -9.84
C LEU A 155 25.49 1.87 -10.72
N ARG A 156 24.36 2.57 -10.51
CA ARG A 156 24.01 3.79 -11.26
C ARG A 156 25.01 4.91 -11.00
N ARG A 157 25.44 5.11 -9.74
CA ARG A 157 26.52 6.05 -9.38
C ARG A 157 27.84 5.73 -10.11
N GLN A 158 28.09 4.46 -10.39
CA GLN A 158 29.25 3.99 -11.19
C GLN A 158 29.03 4.09 -12.72
N GLY A 159 27.86 4.53 -13.17
CA GLY A 159 27.56 4.74 -14.59
C GLY A 159 26.74 3.63 -15.25
N PHE A 160 26.29 2.61 -14.50
CA PHE A 160 25.40 1.58 -15.04
C PHE A 160 24.12 2.20 -15.62
N ASN A 161 23.79 1.81 -16.86
CA ASN A 161 22.64 2.29 -17.62
C ASN A 161 22.48 3.83 -17.58
N ARG A 162 23.58 4.58 -17.58
CA ARG A 162 23.55 6.06 -17.59
C ARG A 162 22.87 6.57 -18.85
N LYS A 163 22.03 7.60 -18.70
CA LYS A 163 21.31 8.24 -19.81
C LYS A 163 21.57 9.74 -19.80
N ASN A 164 21.45 10.34 -20.98
CA ASN A 164 21.56 11.78 -21.13
C ASN A 164 20.23 12.43 -20.74
N GLY A 165 20.29 13.57 -20.06
CA GLY A 165 19.10 14.30 -19.62
C GLY A 165 18.46 13.73 -18.35
N ARG A 166 17.22 14.16 -18.07
CA ARG A 166 16.47 13.73 -16.88
C ARG A 166 16.10 12.26 -16.99
N THR A 167 16.39 11.52 -15.93
CA THR A 167 16.04 10.10 -15.81
C THR A 167 15.20 9.90 -14.56
N VAL A 168 14.16 9.08 -14.67
CA VAL A 168 13.25 8.73 -13.57
C VAL A 168 13.14 7.22 -13.44
N ILE A 169 12.91 6.75 -12.21
CA ILE A 169 12.84 5.35 -11.87
C ILE A 169 11.45 5.07 -11.31
N VAL A 170 10.73 4.16 -11.96
CA VAL A 170 9.41 3.69 -11.57
C VAL A 170 9.59 2.35 -10.86
N HIS A 171 9.34 2.32 -9.55
CA HIS A 171 9.47 1.12 -8.74
C HIS A 171 8.22 0.25 -8.83
N TYR A 172 8.43 -1.00 -9.22
CA TYR A 172 7.44 -2.07 -9.26
C TYR A 172 7.74 -3.05 -8.14
N ASP A 173 6.68 -3.51 -7.46
CA ASP A 173 6.74 -4.79 -6.75
C ASP A 173 6.64 -5.93 -7.78
N GLU A 174 6.97 -7.15 -7.35
CA GLU A 174 7.10 -8.33 -8.24
C GLU A 174 5.83 -8.58 -9.07
N GLU A 175 4.67 -8.34 -8.49
CA GLU A 175 3.34 -8.56 -9.04
C GLU A 175 2.73 -7.36 -9.75
N SER A 176 3.36 -6.19 -9.64
CA SER A 176 2.83 -4.93 -10.12
C SER A 176 2.74 -4.91 -11.65
N VAL A 177 1.60 -4.44 -12.16
CA VAL A 177 1.43 -4.15 -13.59
C VAL A 177 0.77 -2.80 -13.80
N MET A 178 1.04 -2.18 -14.94
CA MET A 178 0.23 -1.06 -15.44
C MET A 178 -0.27 -1.39 -16.84
N GLU A 179 -1.53 -1.08 -17.11
CA GLU A 179 -2.08 -1.13 -18.46
C GLU A 179 -1.36 -0.13 -19.38
N PRO A 180 -1.22 -0.42 -20.69
CA PRO A 180 -0.55 0.50 -21.63
C PRO A 180 -1.08 1.94 -21.58
N LEU A 181 -2.40 2.12 -21.42
CA LEU A 181 -2.99 3.45 -21.28
C LEU A 181 -2.54 4.16 -19.98
N GLU A 182 -2.41 3.43 -18.87
CA GLU A 182 -1.92 3.99 -17.61
C GLU A 182 -0.44 4.35 -17.70
N LEU A 183 0.38 3.54 -18.37
CA LEU A 183 1.77 3.89 -18.65
C LEU A 183 1.88 5.15 -19.52
N ARG A 184 1.06 5.31 -20.56
CA ARG A 184 1.07 6.54 -21.37
C ARG A 184 0.69 7.77 -20.54
N ARG A 185 -0.30 7.65 -19.65
CA ARG A 185 -0.69 8.72 -18.71
C ARG A 185 0.46 9.08 -17.77
N LEU A 186 1.13 8.07 -17.22
CA LEU A 186 2.31 8.26 -16.38
C LEU A 186 3.42 8.98 -17.16
N PHE A 187 3.72 8.53 -18.38
CA PHE A 187 4.81 9.08 -19.19
C PHE A 187 4.55 10.55 -19.55
N ARG A 188 3.31 10.91 -19.90
CA ARG A 188 2.89 12.30 -20.10
C ARG A 188 3.08 13.13 -18.84
N PHE A 189 2.67 12.61 -17.68
CA PHE A 189 2.88 13.30 -16.40
C PHE A 189 4.36 13.53 -16.12
N LEU A 190 5.21 12.52 -16.30
CA LEU A 190 6.64 12.59 -16.04
C LEU A 190 7.38 13.55 -16.98
N ALA A 191 6.91 13.70 -18.22
CA ALA A 191 7.44 14.67 -19.16
C ALA A 191 7.10 16.14 -18.80
N LEU A 192 6.03 16.36 -18.04
CA LEU A 192 5.52 17.70 -17.73
C LEU A 192 5.78 18.16 -16.29
N THR A 193 5.98 17.23 -15.37
CA THR A 193 6.12 17.52 -13.94
C THR A 193 7.53 17.91 -13.54
N ASP A 194 7.67 18.82 -12.58
CA ASP A 194 8.93 19.13 -11.90
C ASP A 194 9.14 18.32 -10.60
N LYS A 195 8.13 17.53 -10.19
CA LYS A 195 8.18 16.71 -8.99
C LYS A 195 9.21 15.61 -9.12
N LYS A 196 9.94 15.36 -8.03
CA LYS A 196 11.04 14.38 -7.98
C LYS A 196 10.67 13.09 -7.28
N LEU A 197 9.59 13.09 -6.50
CA LEU A 197 9.09 11.92 -5.78
C LEU A 197 7.58 11.89 -5.91
N THR A 198 7.05 10.93 -6.66
CA THR A 198 5.60 10.85 -6.91
C THR A 198 5.06 9.45 -6.79
N GLU A 199 3.81 9.32 -6.40
CA GLU A 199 3.11 8.03 -6.41
C GLU A 199 1.70 8.17 -6.97
N GLY A 200 1.04 7.03 -7.16
CA GLY A 200 -0.30 6.94 -7.70
C GLY A 200 -1.13 5.86 -7.00
N PRO A 201 -2.40 5.71 -7.42
CA PRO A 201 -3.30 4.75 -6.81
C PRO A 201 -2.91 3.31 -7.14
N ILE A 202 -3.19 2.39 -6.22
CA ILE A 202 -2.96 0.96 -6.39
C ILE A 202 -4.31 0.23 -6.21
N TYR A 203 -4.61 -0.66 -7.16
CA TYR A 203 -5.81 -1.51 -7.15
C TYR A 203 -5.40 -2.98 -7.18
N TYR A 204 -6.31 -3.86 -6.76
CA TYR A 204 -6.01 -5.27 -6.57
C TYR A 204 -6.83 -6.22 -7.46
N PRO A 205 -6.89 -6.03 -8.80
CA PRO A 205 -7.70 -6.90 -9.67
C PRO A 205 -6.98 -8.20 -10.08
N LEU A 206 -5.65 -8.29 -9.95
CA LEU A 206 -4.90 -9.41 -10.50
C LEU A 206 -5.14 -10.65 -9.65
N GLU A 207 -5.50 -11.77 -10.28
CA GLU A 207 -5.82 -13.03 -9.58
C GLU A 207 -6.85 -12.82 -8.45
N TYR A 208 -7.75 -11.84 -8.63
CA TYR A 208 -8.69 -11.43 -7.59
C TYR A 208 -9.57 -12.58 -7.13
N GLN A 209 -10.06 -13.41 -8.07
CA GLN A 209 -10.93 -14.55 -7.78
C GLN A 209 -10.20 -15.71 -7.08
N ASP A 210 -8.87 -15.76 -7.16
CA ASP A 210 -8.05 -16.78 -6.49
C ASP A 210 -7.85 -16.47 -5.00
N ALA A 211 -8.06 -15.22 -4.59
CA ALA A 211 -8.02 -14.84 -3.18
C ALA A 211 -9.31 -15.17 -2.44
N SER A 212 -9.15 -15.53 -1.16
CA SER A 212 -10.29 -15.74 -0.28
C SER A 212 -11.21 -14.52 -0.25
N ILE A 213 -12.52 -14.71 -0.08
CA ILE A 213 -13.48 -13.60 -0.03
C ILE A 213 -13.18 -12.61 1.10
N ILE A 214 -12.58 -13.08 2.20
CA ILE A 214 -12.09 -12.23 3.29
C ILE A 214 -11.00 -11.29 2.78
N CYS A 215 -9.99 -11.82 2.08
CA CYS A 215 -8.91 -11.00 1.51
C CYS A 215 -9.41 -10.02 0.45
N ARG A 216 -10.35 -10.44 -0.41
CA ARG A 216 -11.02 -9.55 -1.36
C ARG A 216 -11.73 -8.38 -0.68
N ALA A 217 -12.40 -8.63 0.44
CA ALA A 217 -13.04 -7.60 1.24
C ALA A 217 -12.04 -6.70 1.98
N MET A 218 -10.91 -7.23 2.46
CA MET A 218 -9.82 -6.43 3.03
C MET A 218 -9.21 -5.49 1.99
N GLU A 219 -8.91 -5.98 0.77
CA GLU A 219 -8.36 -5.14 -0.29
C GLU A 219 -9.37 -4.13 -0.85
N ALA A 220 -10.69 -4.35 -0.68
CA ALA A 220 -11.72 -3.37 -1.02
C ALA A 220 -11.64 -2.09 -0.16
N ASN A 221 -10.94 -2.09 0.97
CA ASN A 221 -10.74 -0.88 1.77
C ASN A 221 -9.53 -0.03 1.31
N ARG A 222 -8.73 -0.50 0.35
CA ARG A 222 -7.46 0.15 -0.02
C ARG A 222 -7.61 1.30 -1.02
N PRO A 223 -8.44 1.20 -2.07
CA PRO A 223 -8.57 2.27 -3.05
C PRO A 223 -9.02 3.60 -2.44
N ILE A 224 -9.93 3.56 -1.45
CA ILE A 224 -10.38 4.76 -0.74
C ILE A 224 -9.26 5.37 0.12
N GLY A 225 -8.38 4.54 0.70
CA GLY A 225 -7.18 5.00 1.40
C GLY A 225 -6.20 5.76 0.49
N CYS A 226 -6.16 5.43 -0.80
CA CYS A 226 -5.33 6.16 -1.77
C CYS A 226 -5.78 7.63 -1.97
N PHE A 227 -7.01 8.00 -1.59
CA PHE A 227 -7.43 9.41 -1.59
C PHE A 227 -6.74 10.23 -0.48
N GLU A 228 -6.41 9.59 0.64
CA GLU A 228 -5.55 10.18 1.68
C GLU A 228 -4.09 10.21 1.21
N CYS A 229 -3.59 9.16 0.56
CA CYS A 229 -2.24 9.14 -0.01
C CYS A 229 -2.03 10.28 -1.01
N ARG A 230 -3.00 10.52 -1.90
CA ARG A 230 -3.01 11.71 -2.79
C ARG A 230 -2.84 13.01 -2.01
N GLU A 231 -3.65 13.21 -0.98
CA GLU A 231 -3.61 14.45 -0.19
C GLU A 231 -2.26 14.61 0.54
N VAL A 232 -1.72 13.50 1.07
CA VAL A 232 -0.38 13.43 1.68
C VAL A 232 0.71 13.85 0.69
N MET A 233 0.66 13.33 -0.54
CA MET A 233 1.64 13.62 -1.58
C MET A 233 1.51 15.03 -2.16
N GLU A 234 0.28 15.54 -2.32
CA GLU A 234 0.04 16.91 -2.79
C GLU A 234 0.43 17.96 -1.73
N LYS A 235 0.25 17.66 -0.45
CA LYS A 235 0.76 18.49 0.66
C LYS A 235 2.27 18.33 0.86
N GLY A 236 2.82 17.23 0.38
CA GLY A 236 4.22 16.84 0.53
C GLY A 236 4.64 16.62 1.98
N VAL A 237 3.77 16.02 2.80
CA VAL A 237 4.11 15.63 4.19
C VAL A 237 4.00 14.11 4.27
N PRO A 238 5.12 13.35 4.21
CA PRO A 238 5.11 11.90 4.02
C PRO A 238 4.65 11.16 5.28
N LEU A 239 3.35 11.13 5.51
CA LEU A 239 2.71 10.28 6.54
C LEU A 239 2.68 8.81 6.11
N HIS A 240 2.84 8.57 4.81
CA HIS A 240 2.90 7.29 4.14
C HIS A 240 3.57 7.48 2.78
N LEU A 241 4.17 6.41 2.28
CA LEU A 241 4.65 6.30 0.92
C LEU A 241 4.38 4.85 0.48
N HIS A 242 4.00 4.65 -0.78
CA HIS A 242 3.89 3.32 -1.36
C HIS A 242 5.28 2.77 -1.72
N GLY A 243 5.49 1.46 -1.53
CA GLY A 243 6.71 0.75 -1.96
C GLY A 243 6.72 0.32 -3.43
N SER A 244 5.58 0.50 -4.10
CA SER A 244 5.29 0.27 -5.51
C SER A 244 4.46 1.43 -6.05
N ASN A 245 4.36 1.58 -7.38
CA ASN A 245 3.80 2.77 -8.01
C ASN A 245 4.45 4.07 -7.49
N LEU A 246 5.74 3.96 -7.16
CA LEU A 246 6.58 5.03 -6.66
C LEU A 246 7.54 5.43 -7.78
N VAL A 247 7.61 6.72 -8.08
CA VAL A 247 8.50 7.28 -9.08
C VAL A 247 9.47 8.24 -8.42
N ILE A 248 10.76 8.02 -8.65
CA ILE A 248 11.83 8.81 -8.07
C ILE A 248 12.71 9.34 -9.21
N ASP A 249 13.04 10.62 -9.16
CA ASP A 249 14.07 11.18 -10.02
C ASP A 249 15.41 10.49 -9.71
N GLU A 250 16.11 9.98 -10.73
CA GLU A 250 17.33 9.19 -10.53
C GLU A 250 18.41 9.98 -9.79
N ALA A 251 18.51 11.29 -10.02
CA ALA A 251 19.49 12.12 -9.30
C ALA A 251 19.16 12.20 -7.81
N LEU A 252 17.87 12.31 -7.46
CA LEU A 252 17.41 12.30 -6.08
C LEU A 252 17.68 10.95 -5.40
N GLU A 253 17.33 9.86 -6.08
CA GLU A 253 17.56 8.50 -5.55
C GLU A 253 19.07 8.23 -5.37
N ASN A 254 19.89 8.64 -6.34
CA ASN A 254 21.34 8.53 -6.24
C ASN A 254 21.94 9.40 -5.14
N GLU A 255 21.33 10.53 -4.77
CA GLU A 255 21.83 11.37 -3.68
C GLU A 255 21.45 10.81 -2.30
N LEU A 256 20.21 10.32 -2.15
CA LEU A 256 19.69 9.81 -0.88
C LEU A 256 20.11 8.36 -0.60
N GLY A 257 20.00 7.49 -1.61
CA GLY A 257 20.18 6.05 -1.48
C GLY A 257 19.08 5.38 -0.63
N TRP A 258 19.23 4.06 -0.49
CA TRP A 258 18.34 3.18 0.28
C TRP A 258 19.03 2.55 1.48
N ASP A 259 20.24 3.02 1.82
CA ASP A 259 21.01 2.51 2.96
C ASP A 259 20.52 3.08 4.29
N ILE A 260 19.38 2.58 4.74
CA ILE A 260 18.66 3.03 5.95
C ILE A 260 19.15 2.37 7.25
N GLY A 261 19.98 1.33 7.13
CA GLY A 261 20.57 0.56 8.21
C GLY A 261 19.60 -0.37 8.92
N ASN A 262 19.71 -0.42 10.24
CA ASN A 262 18.88 -1.25 11.12
C ASN A 262 18.36 -0.45 12.33
N LEU A 263 17.30 -0.94 12.97
CA LEU A 263 16.78 -0.39 14.22
C LEU A 263 16.91 -1.45 15.31
N ASP A 264 17.74 -1.16 16.31
CA ASP A 264 17.96 -2.07 17.46
C ASP A 264 18.38 -3.48 17.02
N GLY A 265 19.25 -3.55 15.99
CA GLY A 265 19.72 -4.81 15.41
C GLY A 265 18.69 -5.54 14.54
N GLN A 266 17.54 -4.93 14.25
CA GLN A 266 16.51 -5.50 13.38
C GLN A 266 16.46 -4.77 12.02
N PRO A 267 16.26 -5.49 10.91
CA PRO A 267 16.15 -4.85 9.61
C PRO A 267 14.87 -4.00 9.52
N PHE A 268 14.94 -2.89 8.80
CA PHE A 268 13.75 -2.12 8.43
C PHE A 268 12.94 -2.85 7.37
N ILE A 269 11.62 -2.81 7.51
CA ILE A 269 10.67 -3.47 6.59
C ILE A 269 9.72 -2.52 5.85
N ALA A 270 9.85 -1.22 6.11
CA ALA A 270 9.14 -0.14 5.43
C ALA A 270 10.16 0.90 4.96
N GLU A 271 11.02 0.48 4.03
CA GLU A 271 12.09 1.30 3.47
C GLU A 271 11.57 2.52 2.73
N ASP A 272 10.42 2.37 2.06
CA ASP A 272 9.66 3.41 1.36
C ASP A 272 9.31 4.59 2.28
N TYR A 273 8.74 4.31 3.44
CA TYR A 273 8.38 5.32 4.42
C TYR A 273 9.61 6.09 4.93
N VAL A 274 10.70 5.38 5.24
CA VAL A 274 11.94 6.01 5.71
C VAL A 274 12.59 6.86 4.61
N PHE A 275 12.58 6.37 3.36
CA PHE A 275 13.05 7.13 2.21
C PHE A 275 12.25 8.43 2.03
N GLY A 276 10.92 8.36 2.09
CA GLY A 276 10.04 9.53 2.00
C GLY A 276 10.32 10.56 3.09
N VAL A 277 10.50 10.11 4.34
CA VAL A 277 10.88 10.99 5.46
C VAL A 277 12.23 11.65 5.22
N ASN A 278 13.25 10.90 4.77
CA ASN A 278 14.57 11.45 4.45
C ASN A 278 14.50 12.49 3.32
N ALA A 279 13.75 12.20 2.27
CA ALA A 279 13.53 13.12 1.15
C ALA A 279 12.84 14.42 1.64
N TYR A 280 11.83 14.30 2.50
CA TYR A 280 11.15 15.46 3.09
C TYR A 280 12.06 16.30 3.99
N LEU A 281 12.83 15.65 4.86
CA LEU A 281 13.75 16.37 5.77
C LEU A 281 14.84 17.12 5.01
N ARG A 282 15.23 16.65 3.82
CA ARG A 282 16.29 17.26 3.02
C ARG A 282 15.79 18.31 2.02
N TYR A 283 14.64 18.09 1.38
CA TYR A 283 14.16 18.96 0.28
C TYR A 283 12.79 19.62 0.55
N GLY A 284 12.12 19.26 1.65
CA GLY A 284 10.80 19.77 1.99
C GLY A 284 9.68 19.20 1.11
N SER A 285 8.50 19.81 1.20
CA SER A 285 7.27 19.30 0.58
C SER A 285 7.20 19.49 -0.94
N SER A 286 7.99 20.40 -1.51
CA SER A 286 7.83 20.82 -2.91
C SER A 286 8.16 19.73 -3.94
N ILE A 287 8.97 18.74 -3.57
CA ILE A 287 9.40 17.65 -4.45
C ILE A 287 8.36 16.55 -4.62
N PHE A 288 7.35 16.51 -3.75
CA PHE A 288 6.33 15.47 -3.71
C PHE A 288 5.21 15.73 -4.71
N GLY A 289 4.61 14.67 -5.26
CA GLY A 289 3.46 14.79 -6.14
C GLY A 289 2.64 13.52 -6.29
N TRP A 290 1.45 13.67 -6.87
CA TRP A 290 0.55 12.56 -7.19
C TRP A 290 0.37 12.48 -8.70
N HIS A 291 0.76 11.36 -9.32
CA HIS A 291 0.66 11.22 -10.77
C HIS A 291 -0.69 10.65 -11.25
N GLY A 292 -1.47 10.04 -10.36
CA GLY A 292 -2.84 9.59 -10.64
C GLY A 292 -2.98 8.44 -11.66
N SER A 293 -1.87 7.81 -12.06
CA SER A 293 -1.85 6.62 -12.93
C SER A 293 -1.93 5.36 -12.07
N ALA A 294 -2.84 4.45 -12.38
CA ALA A 294 -3.14 3.31 -11.53
C ALA A 294 -2.20 2.16 -11.82
N MET A 295 -1.69 1.59 -10.75
CA MET A 295 -1.00 0.31 -10.76
C MET A 295 -1.95 -0.78 -10.27
N LEU A 296 -1.88 -1.94 -10.90
CA LEU A 296 -2.66 -3.12 -10.56
C LEU A 296 -1.75 -4.15 -9.88
N GLU A 297 -2.23 -4.72 -8.79
CA GLU A 297 -1.53 -5.70 -7.95
C GLU A 297 -2.44 -6.88 -7.61
N GLN A 298 -1.88 -7.86 -6.90
CA GLN A 298 -2.60 -9.02 -6.41
C GLN A 298 -3.02 -8.84 -4.95
N PRO A 299 -4.24 -9.25 -4.56
CA PRO A 299 -4.59 -9.43 -3.16
C PRO A 299 -3.80 -10.60 -2.56
N PRO A 300 -3.53 -10.62 -1.24
CA PRO A 300 -3.08 -11.84 -0.57
C PRO A 300 -4.10 -12.97 -0.75
N PHE A 301 -3.65 -14.20 -1.03
CA PHE A 301 -4.56 -15.31 -1.30
C PHE A 301 -5.29 -15.82 -0.06
N SER A 302 -4.63 -15.76 1.11
CA SER A 302 -5.17 -16.22 2.39
C SER A 302 -5.10 -15.17 3.48
N PHE A 303 -6.00 -15.28 4.46
CA PHE A 303 -6.00 -14.39 5.62
C PHE A 303 -4.67 -14.42 6.38
N LYS A 304 -4.01 -15.59 6.48
CA LYS A 304 -2.71 -15.71 7.15
C LYS A 304 -1.65 -14.83 6.49
N SER A 305 -1.61 -14.84 5.16
CA SER A 305 -0.71 -13.99 4.36
C SER A 305 -1.08 -12.50 4.47
N ALA A 306 -2.38 -12.18 4.44
CA ALA A 306 -2.86 -10.82 4.64
C ALA A 306 -2.48 -10.28 6.04
N PHE A 307 -2.72 -11.05 7.10
CA PHE A 307 -2.38 -10.70 8.48
C PHE A 307 -0.89 -10.36 8.61
N ARG A 308 -0.01 -11.21 8.06
CA ARG A 308 1.44 -10.98 8.09
C ARG A 308 1.85 -9.72 7.35
N GLN A 309 1.27 -9.49 6.18
CA GLN A 309 1.55 -8.29 5.41
C GLN A 309 1.15 -7.03 6.18
N ARG A 310 -0.08 -6.98 6.73
CA ARG A 310 -0.56 -5.84 7.52
C ARG A 310 0.26 -5.64 8.81
N TYR A 311 0.62 -6.74 9.48
CA TYR A 311 1.49 -6.70 10.66
C TYR A 311 2.85 -6.08 10.32
N ARG A 312 3.48 -6.51 9.21
CA ARG A 312 4.76 -5.94 8.74
C ARG A 312 4.63 -4.46 8.41
N TRP A 313 3.54 -4.01 7.79
CA TRP A 313 3.36 -2.58 7.50
C TRP A 313 3.32 -1.74 8.77
N ILE A 314 2.54 -2.14 9.79
CA ILE A 314 2.43 -1.37 11.02
C ILE A 314 3.75 -1.39 11.81
N ILE A 315 4.41 -2.54 11.93
CA ILE A 315 5.73 -2.60 12.57
C ILE A 315 6.74 -1.73 11.81
N GLY A 316 6.75 -1.76 10.47
CA GLY A 316 7.67 -0.97 9.67
C GLY A 316 7.48 0.54 9.84
N VAL A 317 6.24 1.03 9.87
CA VAL A 317 5.99 2.45 10.15
C VAL A 317 6.41 2.81 11.58
N LEU A 318 6.16 1.95 12.57
CA LEU A 318 6.61 2.16 13.95
C LEU A 318 8.14 2.19 14.06
N GLN A 319 8.85 1.33 13.31
CA GLN A 319 10.31 1.39 13.18
C GLN A 319 10.76 2.73 12.59
N GLY A 320 10.16 3.15 11.47
CA GLY A 320 10.48 4.42 10.82
C GLY A 320 10.22 5.64 11.70
N MET A 321 9.14 5.62 12.51
CA MET A 321 8.86 6.66 13.50
C MET A 321 9.93 6.75 14.59
N GLU A 322 10.43 5.62 15.05
CA GLU A 322 11.49 5.60 16.07
C GLU A 322 12.83 6.05 15.48
N MET A 323 13.13 5.62 14.26
CA MET A 323 14.29 6.08 13.50
C MET A 323 14.28 7.58 13.27
N MET A 324 13.13 8.14 12.88
CA MET A 324 12.96 9.58 12.67
C MET A 324 13.32 10.40 13.93
N LYS A 325 13.00 9.90 15.13
CA LYS A 325 13.39 10.57 16.39
C LYS A 325 14.88 10.48 16.69
N ARG A 326 15.62 9.57 16.06
CA ARG A 326 17.08 9.45 16.18
C ARG A 326 17.83 10.32 15.17
N MET A 327 17.15 10.86 14.16
CA MET A 327 17.74 11.72 13.14
C MET A 327 17.94 13.16 13.66
N PRO A 328 19.17 13.71 13.64
CA PRO A 328 19.40 15.11 14.04
C PRO A 328 18.61 16.11 13.19
N THR A 329 18.50 15.84 11.89
CA THR A 329 17.75 16.65 10.92
C THR A 329 16.26 16.77 11.27
N PHE A 330 15.67 15.77 11.94
CA PHE A 330 14.30 15.86 12.42
C PHE A 330 14.10 16.97 13.45
N TYR A 331 15.09 17.25 14.30
CA TYR A 331 14.98 18.32 15.30
C TYR A 331 15.24 19.72 14.73
N GLN A 332 15.79 19.80 13.52
CA GLN A 332 16.04 21.06 12.80
C GLN A 332 14.76 21.62 12.17
N ILE A 333 13.75 20.78 11.90
CA ILE A 333 12.47 21.25 11.35
C ILE A 333 11.56 21.89 12.43
N PRO A 334 10.67 22.83 12.03
CA PRO A 334 9.76 23.50 12.95
C PRO A 334 8.93 22.54 13.82
N ARG A 335 8.72 22.90 15.09
CA ARG A 335 7.95 22.09 16.07
C ARG A 335 6.57 21.68 15.55
N LYS A 336 5.89 22.58 14.82
CA LYS A 336 4.59 22.30 14.20
C LYS A 336 4.66 21.14 13.19
N LEU A 337 5.69 21.11 12.35
CA LEU A 337 5.87 20.04 11.35
C LEU A 337 6.25 18.72 12.02
N ARG A 338 7.12 18.74 13.04
CA ARG A 338 7.40 17.56 13.85
C ARG A 338 6.15 16.98 14.50
N PHE A 339 5.30 17.86 15.05
CA PHE A 339 4.03 17.47 15.62
C PHE A 339 3.11 16.86 14.56
N GLN A 340 3.00 17.47 13.38
CA GLN A 340 2.19 16.94 12.28
C GLN A 340 2.67 15.57 11.80
N LEU A 341 3.97 15.37 11.58
CA LEU A 341 4.54 14.07 11.21
C LEU A 341 4.28 13.02 12.29
N THR A 342 4.63 13.33 13.54
CA THR A 342 4.50 12.37 14.65
C THR A 342 3.04 12.03 14.94
N TRP A 343 2.19 13.04 15.05
CA TRP A 343 0.79 12.86 15.39
C TRP A 343 -0.02 12.30 14.21
N GLY A 344 0.23 12.76 13.00
CA GLY A 344 -0.43 12.25 11.79
C GLY A 344 -0.16 10.76 11.60
N THR A 345 1.11 10.34 11.69
CA THR A 345 1.46 8.91 11.58
C THR A 345 0.88 8.08 12.73
N ARG A 346 0.95 8.58 13.99
CA ARG A 346 0.32 7.90 15.14
C ARG A 346 -1.18 7.74 14.96
N TYR A 347 -1.86 8.80 14.58
CA TYR A 347 -3.31 8.80 14.39
C TYR A 347 -3.74 7.82 13.29
N ARG A 348 -2.98 7.74 12.18
CA ARG A 348 -3.20 6.74 11.12
C ARG A 348 -3.02 5.31 11.61
N ILE A 349 -1.96 5.01 12.37
CA ILE A 349 -1.75 3.67 12.96
C ILE A 349 -2.84 3.35 13.98
N SER A 350 -3.15 4.29 14.88
CA SER A 350 -4.14 4.10 15.94
C SER A 350 -5.53 3.87 15.37
N THR A 351 -5.98 4.66 14.40
CA THR A 351 -7.31 4.46 13.78
C THR A 351 -7.42 3.12 13.07
N PHE A 352 -6.33 2.60 12.49
CA PHE A 352 -6.32 1.25 11.95
C PHE A 352 -6.40 0.20 13.07
N ALA A 353 -5.54 0.28 14.09
CA ALA A 353 -5.55 -0.65 15.21
C ALA A 353 -6.88 -0.65 16.00
N LEU A 354 -7.53 0.52 16.13
CA LEU A 354 -8.80 0.69 16.85
C LEU A 354 -9.98 -0.01 16.16
N GLY A 355 -9.87 -0.40 14.89
CA GLY A 355 -10.93 -1.14 14.20
C GLY A 355 -11.27 -2.48 14.89
N LEU A 356 -10.28 -3.17 15.49
CA LEU A 356 -10.51 -4.42 16.23
C LEU A 356 -11.36 -4.18 17.50
N PRO A 357 -10.91 -3.35 18.48
CA PRO A 357 -11.70 -3.13 19.69
C PRO A 357 -13.07 -2.49 19.37
N ALA A 358 -13.15 -1.56 18.41
CA ALA A 358 -14.42 -0.99 17.98
C ALA A 358 -15.38 -2.07 17.45
N GLY A 359 -14.89 -2.97 16.58
CA GLY A 359 -15.70 -4.06 16.04
C GLY A 359 -16.12 -5.09 17.09
N VAL A 360 -15.21 -5.51 17.95
CA VAL A 360 -15.52 -6.47 19.05
C VAL A 360 -16.56 -5.88 20.01
N ILE A 361 -16.37 -4.63 20.43
CA ILE A 361 -17.33 -3.93 21.30
C ILE A 361 -18.68 -3.79 20.61
N SER A 362 -18.71 -3.51 19.30
CA SER A 362 -19.96 -3.44 18.52
C SER A 362 -20.70 -4.77 18.51
N VAL A 363 -20.00 -5.89 18.29
CA VAL A 363 -20.60 -7.24 18.35
C VAL A 363 -21.13 -7.54 19.75
N LEU A 364 -20.36 -7.27 20.80
CA LEU A 364 -20.79 -7.46 22.18
C LEU A 364 -22.02 -6.61 22.52
N TYR A 365 -22.03 -5.35 22.09
CA TYR A 365 -23.17 -4.45 22.25
C TYR A 365 -24.42 -5.03 21.58
N LEU A 366 -24.32 -5.47 20.31
CA LEU A 366 -25.45 -6.08 19.59
C LEU A 366 -25.96 -7.36 20.26
N LEU A 367 -25.06 -8.22 20.77
CA LEU A 367 -25.44 -9.41 21.53
C LEU A 367 -26.20 -9.06 22.82
N VAL A 368 -25.73 -8.05 23.56
CA VAL A 368 -26.42 -7.55 24.75
C VAL A 368 -27.81 -7.02 24.41
N GLN A 369 -27.95 -6.22 23.34
CA GLN A 369 -29.25 -5.72 22.88
C GLN A 369 -30.19 -6.85 22.45
N TYR A 370 -29.68 -7.83 21.72
CA TYR A 370 -30.46 -8.98 21.26
C TYR A 370 -30.97 -9.83 22.43
N VAL A 371 -30.14 -10.07 23.44
CA VAL A 371 -30.56 -10.77 24.67
C VAL A 371 -31.63 -9.98 25.41
N GLN A 372 -31.48 -8.66 25.55
CA GLN A 372 -32.51 -7.82 26.17
C GLN A 372 -33.85 -7.89 25.40
N PHE A 373 -33.80 -7.86 24.07
CA PHE A 373 -34.98 -8.01 23.21
C PHE A 373 -35.68 -9.37 23.40
N LEU A 374 -34.92 -10.47 23.38
CA LEU A 374 -35.47 -11.82 23.60
C LEU A 374 -36.10 -12.01 24.99
N LEU A 375 -35.58 -11.29 25.98
CA LEU A 375 -36.11 -11.29 27.35
C LEU A 375 -37.33 -10.35 27.52
N GLY A 376 -37.79 -9.70 26.45
CA GLY A 376 -38.93 -8.77 26.50
C GLY A 376 -38.64 -7.48 27.26
N HIS A 377 -37.36 -7.15 27.46
CA HIS A 377 -36.94 -5.93 28.14
C HIS A 377 -36.77 -4.78 27.14
N HIS A 378 -36.89 -3.56 27.65
CA HIS A 378 -36.50 -2.39 26.89
C HIS A 378 -35.01 -2.48 26.58
N MET A 379 -34.67 -2.36 25.30
CA MET A 379 -33.29 -2.17 24.85
C MET A 379 -32.67 -0.99 25.59
N ALA A 380 -31.33 -0.98 25.71
CA ALA A 380 -30.62 0.10 26.38
C ALA A 380 -31.12 1.46 25.83
N PRO A 381 -31.24 2.49 26.69
CA PRO A 381 -31.78 3.77 26.27
C PRO A 381 -31.06 4.24 25.02
N PRO A 382 -31.81 4.67 23.98
CA PRO A 382 -31.19 5.05 22.73
C PRO A 382 -30.17 6.14 22.99
N LEU A 383 -29.04 6.05 22.29
CA LEU A 383 -28.09 7.17 22.21
C LEU A 383 -28.88 8.44 21.86
N SER A 384 -28.38 9.61 22.26
CA SER A 384 -29.02 10.87 21.84
C SER A 384 -29.17 10.91 20.32
N LEU A 385 -30.21 11.58 19.81
CA LEU A 385 -30.47 11.69 18.36
C LEU A 385 -29.22 12.11 17.56
N VAL A 386 -28.42 13.03 18.13
CA VAL A 386 -27.16 13.49 17.55
C VAL A 386 -26.15 12.35 17.41
N LEU A 387 -25.97 11.55 18.46
CA LEU A 387 -25.05 10.41 18.43
C LEU A 387 -25.55 9.32 17.49
N MET A 388 -26.85 9.05 17.43
CA MET A 388 -27.42 8.10 16.46
C MET A 388 -27.16 8.54 15.02
N PHE A 389 -27.41 9.81 14.70
CA PHE A 389 -27.12 10.35 13.38
C PHE A 389 -25.64 10.24 13.02
N TRP A 390 -24.76 10.57 13.97
CA TRP A 390 -23.31 10.43 13.80
C TRP A 390 -22.89 8.98 13.53
N MET A 391 -23.47 8.00 14.24
CA MET A 391 -23.20 6.58 14.02
C MET A 391 -23.73 6.08 12.68
N ILE A 392 -24.89 6.54 12.23
CA ILE A 392 -25.43 6.26 10.89
C ILE A 392 -24.49 6.82 9.82
N LEU A 393 -24.04 8.06 9.98
CA LEU A 393 -23.07 8.66 9.08
C LEU A 393 -21.77 7.85 9.05
N ALA A 394 -21.25 7.44 10.21
CA ALA A 394 -20.03 6.63 10.28
C ALA A 394 -20.20 5.28 9.58
N GLY A 395 -21.31 4.58 9.82
CA GLY A 395 -21.63 3.32 9.13
C GLY A 395 -21.78 3.51 7.62
N PHE A 396 -22.42 4.59 7.18
CA PHE A 396 -22.57 4.93 5.78
C PHE A 396 -21.21 5.18 5.11
N LEU A 397 -20.34 5.98 5.72
CA LEU A 397 -19.01 6.28 5.17
C LEU A 397 -18.15 5.02 5.10
N TRP A 398 -18.12 4.21 6.16
CA TRP A 398 -17.38 2.95 6.19
C TRP A 398 -17.89 1.97 5.11
N LEU A 399 -19.20 1.76 5.00
CA LEU A 399 -19.76 0.84 4.00
C LEU A 399 -19.48 1.31 2.57
N ASN A 400 -19.62 2.62 2.32
CA ASN A 400 -19.30 3.19 1.01
C ASN A 400 -17.80 3.11 0.69
N SER A 401 -16.92 3.15 1.70
CA SER A 401 -15.47 3.00 1.48
C SER A 401 -15.16 1.62 0.89
N ILE A 402 -15.80 0.58 1.41
CA ILE A 402 -15.73 -0.80 0.89
C ILE A 402 -16.37 -0.90 -0.49
N PHE A 403 -17.55 -0.32 -0.69
CA PHE A 403 -18.24 -0.34 -1.98
C PHE A 403 -17.38 0.29 -3.09
N ILE A 404 -16.84 1.50 -2.84
CA ILE A 404 -16.01 2.24 -3.80
C ILE A 404 -14.75 1.45 -4.13
N GLY A 405 -14.07 0.87 -3.13
CA GLY A 405 -12.86 0.11 -3.42
C GLY A 405 -13.12 -1.25 -4.06
N ALA A 406 -14.22 -1.93 -3.72
CA ALA A 406 -14.65 -3.12 -4.45
C ALA A 406 -14.93 -2.78 -5.92
N TRP A 407 -15.60 -1.66 -6.19
CA TRP A 407 -15.80 -1.16 -7.54
C TRP A 407 -14.47 -0.93 -8.28
N TYR A 408 -13.50 -0.23 -7.68
CA TYR A 408 -12.20 -0.02 -8.32
C TYR A 408 -11.44 -1.32 -8.58
N ASN A 409 -11.48 -2.29 -7.66
CA ASN A 409 -10.85 -3.57 -7.88
C ASN A 409 -11.55 -4.33 -9.02
N ILE A 410 -12.87 -4.44 -8.99
CA ILE A 410 -13.64 -5.22 -9.97
C ILE A 410 -13.66 -4.57 -11.35
N SER A 411 -13.71 -3.24 -11.46
CA SER A 411 -13.72 -2.52 -12.74
C SER A 411 -12.42 -2.71 -13.54
N ASN A 412 -11.34 -3.12 -12.87
CA ASN A 412 -10.05 -3.41 -13.50
C ASN A 412 -9.82 -4.92 -13.71
N ILE A 413 -10.81 -5.77 -13.42
CA ILE A 413 -10.78 -7.18 -13.81
C ILE A 413 -11.17 -7.27 -15.27
N LEU A 414 -10.25 -7.73 -16.12
CA LEU A 414 -10.53 -7.93 -17.53
C LEU A 414 -11.68 -8.93 -17.71
N ARG A 415 -12.74 -8.49 -18.40
CA ARG A 415 -13.84 -9.33 -18.91
C ARG A 415 -14.77 -9.98 -17.88
N LEU A 416 -15.07 -9.30 -16.78
CA LEU A 416 -16.13 -9.74 -15.87
C LEU A 416 -17.52 -9.26 -16.36
N PRO A 417 -18.52 -10.14 -16.58
CA PRO A 417 -19.89 -9.74 -16.87
C PRO A 417 -20.48 -8.87 -15.75
N LEU A 418 -21.37 -7.94 -16.09
CA LEU A 418 -21.97 -7.02 -15.09
C LEU A 418 -22.70 -7.77 -13.97
N SER A 419 -23.39 -8.86 -14.29
CA SER A 419 -24.08 -9.70 -13.30
C SER A 419 -23.11 -10.32 -12.29
N GLU A 420 -21.98 -10.84 -12.78
CA GLU A 420 -20.91 -11.39 -11.93
C GLU A 420 -20.23 -10.29 -11.11
N ALA A 421 -20.03 -9.11 -11.69
CA ALA A 421 -19.48 -7.94 -11.01
C ALA A 421 -20.36 -7.51 -9.83
N ILE A 422 -21.68 -7.39 -10.05
CA ILE A 422 -22.64 -7.04 -9.00
C ILE A 422 -22.69 -8.13 -7.93
N ALA A 423 -22.74 -9.40 -8.32
CA ALA A 423 -22.74 -10.52 -7.38
C ALA A 423 -21.47 -10.53 -6.52
N GLU A 424 -20.32 -10.24 -7.11
CA GLU A 424 -19.04 -10.19 -6.41
C GLU A 424 -18.96 -8.99 -5.45
N MET A 425 -19.40 -7.80 -5.87
CA MET A 425 -19.54 -6.66 -4.96
C MET A 425 -20.44 -6.98 -3.77
N GLY A 426 -21.57 -7.67 -4.01
CA GLY A 426 -22.49 -8.11 -2.96
C GLY A 426 -21.82 -9.04 -1.94
N LYS A 427 -21.03 -10.02 -2.40
CA LYS A 427 -20.27 -10.93 -1.52
C LYS A 427 -19.25 -10.18 -0.67
N VAL A 428 -18.50 -9.25 -1.28
CA VAL A 428 -17.49 -8.43 -0.59
C VAL A 428 -18.14 -7.60 0.52
N ILE A 429 -19.26 -6.92 0.21
CA ILE A 429 -19.98 -6.08 1.15
C ILE A 429 -20.55 -6.91 2.32
N LEU A 430 -21.12 -8.08 2.02
CA LEU A 430 -21.68 -8.98 3.04
C LEU A 430 -20.61 -9.45 4.04
N VAL A 431 -19.40 -9.72 3.56
CA VAL A 431 -18.28 -10.23 4.37
C VAL A 431 -17.48 -9.11 5.05
N ALA A 432 -17.64 -7.85 4.61
CA ALA A 432 -16.87 -6.70 5.08
C ALA A 432 -16.84 -6.50 6.61
N PRO A 433 -17.93 -6.69 7.38
CA PRO A 433 -17.87 -6.52 8.84
C PRO A 433 -16.88 -7.47 9.51
N ILE A 434 -16.84 -8.73 9.05
CA ILE A 434 -15.92 -9.75 9.56
C ILE A 434 -14.50 -9.47 9.06
N ALA A 435 -14.35 -9.18 7.76
CA ALA A 435 -13.07 -8.88 7.16
C ALA A 435 -12.40 -7.64 7.78
N GLY A 436 -13.17 -6.60 8.12
CA GLY A 436 -12.64 -5.38 8.75
C GLY A 436 -12.10 -5.60 10.17
N ILE A 437 -12.77 -6.44 10.98
CA ILE A 437 -12.27 -6.88 12.29
C ILE A 437 -10.98 -7.67 12.11
N MET A 438 -10.97 -8.61 11.17
CA MET A 438 -9.82 -9.46 10.87
C MET A 438 -8.62 -8.64 10.36
N GLU A 439 -8.83 -7.64 9.50
CA GLU A 439 -7.78 -6.75 9.02
C GLU A 439 -7.18 -5.92 10.16
N SER A 440 -8.04 -5.33 10.97
CA SER A 440 -7.63 -4.49 12.10
C SER A 440 -6.91 -5.29 13.19
N SER A 441 -7.13 -6.60 13.26
CA SER A 441 -6.47 -7.47 14.24
C SER A 441 -4.95 -7.51 14.07
N ALA A 442 -4.46 -7.49 12.83
CA ALA A 442 -3.03 -7.46 12.54
C ALA A 442 -2.39 -6.15 13.01
N ALA A 443 -3.06 -5.02 12.75
CA ALA A 443 -2.61 -3.70 13.18
C ALA A 443 -2.63 -3.56 14.71
N PHE A 444 -3.72 -3.99 15.34
CA PHE A 444 -3.84 -4.00 16.80
C PHE A 444 -2.73 -4.85 17.44
N TRP A 445 -2.51 -6.06 16.94
CA TRP A 445 -1.48 -6.94 17.45
C TRP A 445 -0.07 -6.34 17.30
N ALA A 446 0.24 -5.75 16.14
CA ALA A 446 1.50 -5.05 15.92
C ALA A 446 1.72 -3.91 16.94
N VAL A 447 0.71 -3.08 17.20
CA VAL A 447 0.78 -2.00 18.18
C VAL A 447 0.98 -2.54 19.60
N VAL A 448 0.26 -3.59 20.00
CA VAL A 448 0.40 -4.23 21.32
C VAL A 448 1.82 -4.78 21.50
N GLN A 449 2.33 -5.51 20.51
CA GLN A 449 3.68 -6.06 20.54
C GLN A 449 4.72 -4.93 20.61
N TRP A 450 4.49 -3.84 19.89
CA TRP A 450 5.36 -2.67 19.95
C TRP A 450 5.35 -2.01 21.34
N ILE A 451 4.20 -1.83 21.96
CA ILE A 451 4.11 -1.24 23.31
C ILE A 451 4.80 -2.14 24.35
N ARG A 452 4.72 -3.46 24.18
CA ARG A 452 5.41 -4.46 25.03
C ARG A 452 6.93 -4.52 24.83
N GLY A 453 7.50 -3.68 23.95
CA GLY A 453 8.92 -3.67 23.65
C GLY A 453 9.37 -4.79 22.71
N ASN A 454 8.45 -5.59 22.15
CA ASN A 454 8.82 -6.58 21.15
C ASN A 454 9.09 -5.88 19.81
N ARG A 455 10.38 -5.74 19.48
CA ARG A 455 10.88 -5.14 18.25
C ARG A 455 11.26 -6.17 17.18
N ARG A 456 11.19 -7.47 17.50
CA ARG A 456 11.61 -8.53 16.58
C ARG A 456 10.67 -8.61 15.39
N VAL A 457 11.25 -8.68 14.20
CA VAL A 457 10.51 -8.81 12.95
C VAL A 457 10.77 -10.16 12.33
N THR A 458 9.74 -11.00 12.27
CA THR A 458 9.78 -12.18 11.41
C THR A 458 9.41 -11.76 9.99
N TRP A 459 10.41 -11.65 9.11
CA TRP A 459 10.19 -11.32 7.71
C TRP A 459 10.06 -12.60 6.88
N LYS A 460 8.87 -12.80 6.31
CA LYS A 460 8.60 -13.81 5.28
C LYS A 460 7.95 -13.09 4.08
N PRO A 461 8.42 -13.32 2.83
CA PRO A 461 7.77 -12.75 1.67
C PRO A 461 6.29 -13.15 1.62
N THR A 462 5.44 -12.25 1.13
CA THR A 462 4.06 -12.64 0.80
C THR A 462 4.12 -13.54 -0.43
N PRO A 463 3.50 -14.73 -0.41
CA PRO A 463 3.49 -15.63 -1.56
C PRO A 463 2.84 -14.97 -2.79
N LYS A 464 3.42 -15.22 -3.97
CA LYS A 464 3.01 -14.56 -5.24
C LYS A 464 2.06 -15.37 -6.11
N THR A 465 1.84 -16.63 -5.74
CA THR A 465 0.88 -17.52 -6.39
C THR A 465 0.13 -18.33 -5.34
N VAL A 466 -1.07 -18.82 -5.69
CA VAL A 466 -1.85 -19.74 -4.85
C VAL A 466 -1.04 -20.98 -4.45
N ALA A 467 -0.22 -21.51 -5.37
CA ALA A 467 0.63 -22.65 -5.11
C ALA A 467 1.68 -22.34 -4.03
N ALA A 468 2.37 -21.19 -4.15
CA ALA A 468 3.33 -20.74 -3.14
C ALA A 468 2.67 -20.49 -1.78
N ASP A 469 1.44 -19.96 -1.76
CA ASP A 469 0.69 -19.71 -0.52
C ASP A 469 0.35 -21.02 0.20
N LYS A 470 -0.13 -22.02 -0.54
CA LYS A 470 -0.41 -23.37 0.01
C LYS A 470 0.84 -24.02 0.61
N VAL A 471 1.99 -23.90 -0.05
CA VAL A 471 3.28 -24.41 0.46
C VAL A 471 3.68 -23.68 1.74
N SER A 472 3.57 -22.35 1.75
CA SER A 472 3.90 -21.52 2.92
C SER A 472 3.06 -21.88 4.14
N ILE A 473 1.77 -22.14 3.95
CA ILE A 473 0.85 -22.53 5.04
C ILE A 473 1.20 -23.93 5.58
N ARG A 474 1.45 -24.90 4.69
CA ARG A 474 1.77 -26.29 5.08
C ARG A 474 3.07 -26.41 5.86
N ALA A 475 4.12 -25.72 5.41
CA ALA A 475 5.44 -25.76 6.06
C ALA A 475 5.40 -25.31 7.54
N GLU A 476 4.39 -24.53 7.92
CA GLU A 476 4.24 -23.98 9.26
C GLU A 476 3.22 -24.73 10.12
N GLY A 477 2.38 -25.57 9.54
CA GLY A 477 1.55 -26.50 10.32
C GLY A 477 2.34 -27.70 10.85
N ALA A 478 3.56 -27.90 10.33
CA ALA A 478 4.49 -28.96 10.73
C ALA A 478 5.56 -28.49 11.73
N GLN A 479 5.56 -27.19 12.09
CA GLN A 479 6.40 -26.58 13.13
C GLN A 479 5.54 -26.22 14.33
#